data_AF-A0A3M0XNI2-F1
#
_entry.id   AF-A0A3M0XNI2-F1
#
_cell.length_a   1.000
_cell.length_b   1.000
_cell.length_c   1.000
_cell.angle_alpha   90.00
_cell.angle_beta   90.00
_cell.angle_gamma   90.00
#
_symmetry.space_group_name_H-M   'P 1'
#
loop_
_entity.id
_entity.type
_entity.pdbx_description
1 polymer ?
#
loop_
_entity_poly.entity_id
_entity_poly.type
_entity_poly.pdbx_seq_one_letter_code
_entity_poly.pdbx_strand_id
1 'polypeptide(L)'
;MHLGESGNLWAAVAIAIVKAGLVVSVFMGLMWDRGLSRVVLLFCLIGIVTFLGLTLVDMSSRGVVHAETAKPFKAPDIVLQAKLSDPAVAEGKALFEGTCASCHGADARGLPGLGKDMTTSRFIATTPDDELLRFIKRGRDPSDPMNTTGVAMPPRGGNPTLNDAKLKKIIAFIRAIRPYTGEQEGEASH
;
A
#
# COMPACT_ATOMS: atom_id res chain seq x y z
N MET A 1 -44.24 -14.34 1.44
CA MET A 1 -43.45 -13.09 1.48
C MET A 1 -42.02 -13.42 1.07
N HIS A 2 -41.63 -13.08 -0.17
CA HIS A 2 -40.28 -13.32 -0.68
C HIS A 2 -39.46 -12.06 -0.39
N LEU A 3 -38.76 -12.05 0.76
CA LEU A 3 -37.74 -11.03 1.01
C LEU A 3 -36.58 -11.37 0.07
N GLY A 4 -36.11 -10.41 -0.73
CA GLY A 4 -35.06 -10.61 -1.73
C GLY A 4 -33.77 -11.20 -1.16
N GLU A 5 -32.78 -11.48 -2.01
CA GLU A 5 -31.52 -12.16 -1.63
C GLU A 5 -30.84 -11.54 -0.39
N SER A 6 -30.89 -10.21 -0.27
CA SER A 6 -30.42 -9.47 0.91
C SER A 6 -31.26 -9.70 2.17
N GLY A 7 -32.59 -9.81 2.05
CA GLY A 7 -33.48 -10.05 3.18
C GLY A 7 -33.35 -11.45 3.78
N ASN A 8 -33.06 -12.45 2.96
CA ASN A 8 -32.79 -13.82 3.42
C ASN A 8 -31.45 -13.90 4.18
N LEU A 9 -30.44 -13.13 3.76
CA LEU A 9 -29.17 -13.04 4.46
C LEU A 9 -29.32 -12.43 5.86
N TRP A 10 -30.03 -11.31 5.98
CA TRP A 10 -30.27 -10.67 7.28
C TRP A 10 -31.09 -11.56 8.22
N ALA A 11 -32.08 -12.29 7.71
CA ALA A 11 -32.84 -13.27 8.48
C ALA A 11 -31.97 -14.42 8.97
N ALA A 12 -31.10 -14.97 8.11
CA ALA A 12 -30.17 -16.03 8.47
C ALA A 12 -29.15 -15.57 9.53
N VAL A 13 -28.61 -14.36 9.40
CA VAL A 13 -27.69 -13.76 10.39
C VAL A 13 -28.39 -13.57 11.74
N ALA A 14 -29.63 -13.09 11.76
CA ALA A 14 -30.39 -12.93 13.00
C ALA A 14 -30.63 -14.27 13.71
N ILE A 15 -31.02 -15.32 12.96
CA ILE A 15 -31.22 -16.66 13.51
C ILE A 15 -29.90 -17.23 14.05
N ALA A 16 -28.79 -17.03 13.34
CA ALA A 16 -27.47 -17.48 13.77
C ALA A 16 -27.04 -16.81 15.08
N ILE A 17 -27.24 -15.49 15.22
CA ILE A 17 -26.94 -14.73 16.44
C ILE A 17 -27.77 -15.24 17.62
N VAL A 18 -29.08 -15.44 17.43
CA VAL A 18 -29.98 -15.93 18.48
C VAL A 18 -29.59 -17.34 18.94
N LYS A 19 -29.31 -18.25 17.99
CA LYS A 19 -28.90 -19.63 18.31
C LYS A 19 -27.55 -19.66 19.02
N ALA A 20 -26.58 -18.86 18.58
CA ALA A 20 -25.28 -18.74 19.24
C ALA A 20 -25.42 -18.19 20.65
N GLY A 21 -26.23 -17.14 20.85
CA GLY A 21 -26.50 -16.56 22.17
C GLY A 21 -27.15 -17.55 23.14
N LEU A 22 -28.09 -18.37 22.65
CA LEU A 22 -28.74 -19.41 23.46
C LEU A 22 -27.77 -20.54 23.84
N VAL A 23 -26.93 -20.99 22.90
CA VAL A 23 -25.91 -22.02 23.17
C VAL A 23 -24.87 -21.51 24.18
N VAL A 24 -24.39 -20.28 24.02
CA VAL A 24 -23.43 -19.66 24.95
C VAL A 24 -24.06 -19.52 26.35
N SER A 25 -25.33 -19.11 26.43
CA SER A 25 -26.01 -18.91 27.72
C SER A 25 -26.35 -20.22 28.45
N VAL A 26 -26.80 -21.23 27.72
CA VAL A 26 -27.34 -22.48 28.29
C VAL A 26 -26.30 -23.61 28.35
N PHE A 27 -25.51 -23.80 27.29
CA PHE A 27 -24.61 -24.95 27.14
C PHE A 27 -23.17 -24.69 27.57
N MET A 28 -22.65 -23.46 27.46
CA MET A 28 -21.31 -23.10 27.95
C MET A 28 -21.28 -22.72 29.45
N GLY A 29 -22.32 -23.05 30.21
CA GLY A 29 -22.31 -22.95 31.66
C GLY A 29 -22.28 -21.52 32.23
N LEU A 30 -22.48 -20.46 31.42
CA LEU A 30 -22.49 -19.06 31.89
C LEU A 30 -23.54 -18.78 32.98
N MET A 31 -24.65 -19.53 32.98
CA MET A 31 -25.66 -19.42 34.04
C MET A 31 -25.33 -20.17 35.33
N TRP A 32 -24.48 -21.19 35.28
CA TRP A 32 -24.22 -22.10 36.42
C TRP A 32 -22.83 -21.87 37.05
N ASP A 33 -21.83 -21.50 36.27
CA ASP A 33 -20.47 -21.17 36.73
C ASP A 33 -20.27 -19.64 36.79
N ARG A 34 -21.02 -19.05 37.72
CA ARG A 34 -21.39 -17.63 37.71
C ARG A 34 -20.21 -16.67 37.88
N GLY A 35 -19.04 -17.09 38.34
CA GLY A 35 -17.91 -16.18 38.61
C GLY A 35 -16.93 -16.13 37.44
N LEU A 36 -16.23 -17.25 37.26
CA LEU A 36 -15.03 -17.31 36.44
C LEU A 36 -15.33 -17.15 34.94
N SER A 37 -16.34 -17.85 34.43
CA SER A 37 -16.71 -17.82 33.01
C SER A 37 -17.17 -16.43 32.54
N ARG A 38 -17.86 -15.67 33.41
CA ARG A 38 -18.23 -14.29 33.11
C ARG A 38 -17.01 -13.36 33.07
N VAL A 39 -16.05 -13.54 33.97
CA VAL A 39 -14.81 -12.77 33.99
C VAL A 39 -13.96 -13.05 32.75
N VAL A 40 -13.79 -14.33 32.37
CA VAL A 40 -13.03 -14.72 31.18
C VAL A 40 -13.67 -14.17 29.91
N LEU A 41 -15.00 -14.23 29.79
CA LEU A 41 -15.70 -13.70 28.61
C LEU A 41 -15.56 -12.18 28.51
N LEU A 42 -15.70 -11.44 29.62
CA LEU A 42 -15.48 -9.99 29.64
C LEU A 42 -14.05 -9.63 29.25
N PHE A 43 -13.07 -10.37 29.75
CA PHE A 43 -11.66 -10.15 29.40
C PHE A 43 -11.40 -10.39 27.90
N CYS A 44 -11.95 -11.47 27.33
CA CYS A 44 -11.86 -11.74 25.89
C CYS A 44 -12.50 -10.64 25.05
N LEU A 45 -13.70 -10.17 25.42
CA LEU A 45 -14.38 -9.09 24.68
C LEU A 45 -13.60 -7.78 24.76
N ILE A 46 -13.07 -7.43 25.94
CA ILE A 46 -12.22 -6.24 26.10
C ILE A 46 -10.98 -6.38 25.20
N GLY A 47 -10.30 -7.53 25.23
CA GLY A 47 -9.13 -7.78 24.38
C GLY A 47 -9.43 -7.64 22.88
N ILE A 48 -10.56 -8.17 22.41
CA ILE A 48 -11.01 -8.04 21.01
C ILE A 48 -11.28 -6.57 20.67
N VAL A 49 -12.01 -5.85 21.52
CA VAL A 49 -12.33 -4.43 21.29
C VAL A 49 -11.08 -3.56 21.29
N THR A 50 -10.15 -3.79 22.22
CA THR A 50 -8.86 -3.09 22.26
C THR A 50 -8.03 -3.40 21.02
N PHE A 51 -7.96 -4.66 20.59
CA PHE A 51 -7.24 -5.04 19.38
C PHE A 51 -7.85 -4.39 18.13
N LEU A 52 -9.17 -4.47 17.95
CA LEU A 52 -9.86 -3.81 16.83
C LEU A 52 -9.63 -2.29 16.87
N GLY A 53 -9.77 -1.66 18.03
CA GLY A 53 -9.50 -0.23 18.20
C GLY A 53 -8.08 0.15 17.80
N LEU A 54 -7.08 -0.62 18.26
CA LEU A 54 -5.68 -0.39 17.90
C LEU A 54 -5.45 -0.59 16.40
N THR A 55 -6.04 -1.61 15.78
CA THR A 55 -5.91 -1.82 14.34
C THR A 55 -6.54 -0.70 13.50
N LEU A 56 -7.67 -0.14 13.95
CA LEU A 56 -8.32 1.00 13.29
C LEU A 56 -7.50 2.28 13.45
N VAL A 57 -6.93 2.51 14.64
CA VAL A 57 -6.01 3.63 14.89
C VAL A 57 -4.75 3.46 14.05
N ASP A 58 -4.16 2.27 13.96
CA ASP A 58 -3.00 2.00 13.12
C ASP A 58 -3.30 2.25 11.63
N MET A 59 -4.42 1.72 11.12
CA MET A 59 -4.85 1.96 9.74
C MET A 59 -5.06 3.44 9.44
N SER A 60 -5.69 4.20 10.35
CA SER A 60 -5.90 5.64 10.17
C SER A 60 -4.61 6.44 10.29
N SER A 61 -3.70 6.01 11.16
CA SER A 61 -2.42 6.68 11.41
C SER A 61 -1.40 6.44 10.29
N ARG A 62 -1.46 5.29 9.59
CA ARG A 62 -0.63 5.02 8.41
C ARG A 62 -0.77 6.12 7.34
N GLY A 63 -1.98 6.63 7.13
CA GLY A 63 -2.23 7.72 6.18
C GLY A 63 -1.55 9.05 6.56
N VAL A 64 -1.41 9.32 7.87
CA VAL A 64 -0.85 10.58 8.39
C VAL A 64 0.67 10.52 8.52
N VAL A 65 1.22 9.41 9.03
CA VAL A 65 2.67 9.27 9.26
C VAL A 65 3.46 9.24 7.95
N HIS A 66 2.90 8.66 6.88
CA HIS A 66 3.52 8.71 5.54
C HIS A 66 3.48 10.11 4.91
N ALA A 67 2.54 10.96 5.32
CA ALA A 67 2.49 12.35 4.87
C ALA A 67 3.50 13.23 5.62
N GLU A 68 3.73 12.97 6.92
CA GLU A 68 4.54 13.84 7.78
C GLU A 68 6.04 13.51 7.77
N THR A 69 6.41 12.26 7.50
CA THR A 69 7.83 11.85 7.33
C THR A 69 8.39 12.13 5.94
N ALA A 70 7.53 12.55 4.99
CA ALA A 70 7.95 13.08 3.72
C ALA A 70 8.58 14.47 3.96
N LYS A 71 9.90 14.50 4.19
CA LYS A 71 10.67 15.75 4.18
C LYS A 71 10.31 16.50 2.90
N PRO A 72 9.66 17.68 2.98
CA PRO A 72 9.07 18.32 1.81
C PRO A 72 10.18 18.52 0.77
N PHE A 73 10.01 17.90 -0.39
CA PHE A 73 10.84 18.20 -1.53
C PHE A 73 10.60 19.67 -1.87
N LYS A 74 11.57 20.53 -1.55
CA LYS A 74 11.59 21.92 -1.99
C LYS A 74 11.99 21.94 -3.46
N ALA A 75 11.06 21.55 -4.33
CA ALA A 75 11.19 21.75 -5.77
C ALA A 75 11.15 23.25 -6.07
N PRO A 76 11.93 23.77 -7.03
CA PRO A 76 11.57 25.03 -7.66
C PRO A 76 10.29 24.83 -8.50
N ASP A 77 9.25 25.54 -8.07
CA ASP A 77 8.23 26.29 -8.82
C ASP A 77 7.40 25.61 -9.93
N ILE A 78 6.07 25.64 -9.72
CA ILE A 78 4.92 25.60 -10.64
C ILE A 78 4.77 24.44 -11.65
N VAL A 79 5.84 23.98 -12.29
CA VAL A 79 5.80 22.94 -13.34
C VAL A 79 5.58 21.55 -12.73
N LEU A 80 6.17 21.28 -11.57
CA LEU A 80 5.97 20.01 -10.86
C LEU A 80 4.54 19.86 -10.35
N GLN A 81 3.95 20.94 -9.82
CA GLN A 81 2.56 20.92 -9.37
C GLN A 81 1.57 20.78 -10.53
N ALA A 82 1.83 21.43 -11.67
CA ALA A 82 1.04 21.26 -12.88
C ALA A 82 1.09 19.80 -13.40
N LYS A 83 2.27 19.17 -13.41
CA LYS A 83 2.41 17.75 -13.78
C LYS A 83 1.73 16.80 -12.79
N LEU A 84 1.76 17.11 -11.50
CA LEU A 84 1.10 16.31 -10.46
C LEU A 84 -0.43 16.49 -10.44
N SER A 85 -0.95 17.57 -11.04
CA SER A 85 -2.40 17.81 -11.15
C SER A 85 -3.09 17.01 -12.25
N ASP A 86 -2.33 16.31 -13.11
CA ASP A 86 -2.90 15.37 -14.07
C ASP A 86 -3.56 14.19 -13.31
N PRO A 87 -4.86 13.91 -13.54
CA PRO A 87 -5.56 12.79 -12.89
C PRO A 87 -4.84 11.44 -13.03
N ALA A 88 -4.18 11.20 -14.17
CA ALA A 88 -3.42 9.97 -14.40
C ALA A 88 -2.16 9.89 -13.53
N VAL A 89 -1.50 11.03 -13.29
CA VAL A 89 -0.34 11.13 -12.40
C VAL A 89 -0.76 10.99 -10.94
N ALA A 90 -1.88 11.59 -10.53
CA ALA A 90 -2.42 11.47 -9.18
C ALA A 90 -2.82 10.01 -8.85
N GLU A 91 -3.50 9.32 -9.77
CA GLU A 91 -3.80 7.90 -9.62
C GLU A 91 -2.53 7.04 -9.64
N GLY A 92 -1.57 7.39 -10.49
CA GLY A 92 -0.24 6.78 -10.53
C GLY A 92 0.50 6.85 -9.19
N LYS A 93 0.42 8.01 -8.50
CA LYS A 93 0.97 8.22 -7.16
C LYS A 93 0.34 7.28 -6.14
N ALA A 94 -0.98 7.20 -6.11
CA ALA A 94 -1.69 6.31 -5.18
C ALA A 94 -1.33 4.83 -5.40
N LEU A 95 -1.23 4.41 -6.67
CA LEU A 95 -0.80 3.06 -7.03
C LEU A 95 0.67 2.78 -6.64
N PHE A 96 1.55 3.77 -6.81
CA PHE A 96 2.95 3.70 -6.42
C PHE A 96 3.10 3.56 -4.89
N GLU A 97 2.39 4.38 -4.12
CA GLU A 97 2.40 4.33 -2.65
C GLU A 97 1.93 2.96 -2.14
N GLY A 98 0.91 2.37 -2.78
CA GLY A 98 0.36 1.08 -2.36
C GLY A 98 1.22 -0.15 -2.73
N THR A 99 2.17 -0.04 -3.67
CA THR A 99 2.94 -1.22 -4.15
C THR A 99 4.45 -1.02 -4.16
N CYS A 100 4.94 0.17 -4.52
CA CYS A 100 6.35 0.41 -4.82
C CYS A 100 7.09 1.13 -3.69
N ALA A 101 6.40 1.98 -2.92
CA ALA A 101 6.99 2.82 -1.89
C ALA A 101 7.62 2.05 -0.73
N SER A 102 7.19 0.81 -0.47
CA SER A 102 7.79 -0.04 0.58
C SER A 102 9.28 -0.34 0.34
N CYS A 103 9.69 -0.41 -0.93
CA CYS A 103 11.09 -0.64 -1.31
C CYS A 103 11.78 0.63 -1.81
N HIS A 104 11.05 1.48 -2.54
CA HIS A 104 11.60 2.67 -3.19
C HIS A 104 11.39 3.97 -2.41
N GLY A 105 10.82 3.92 -1.21
CA GLY A 105 10.49 5.09 -0.40
C GLY A 105 9.22 5.80 -0.86
N ALA A 106 8.55 6.49 0.08
CA ALA A 106 7.33 7.27 -0.22
C ALA A 106 7.60 8.47 -1.12
N ASP A 107 8.81 9.02 -1.06
CA ASP A 107 9.31 10.10 -1.92
C ASP A 107 10.04 9.59 -3.17
N ALA A 108 10.02 8.27 -3.41
CA ALA A 108 10.71 7.58 -4.50
C ALA A 108 12.23 7.79 -4.55
N ARG A 109 12.87 8.22 -3.45
CA ARG A 109 14.33 8.41 -3.37
C ARG A 109 15.10 7.14 -3.06
N GLY A 110 14.41 6.01 -2.92
CA GLY A 110 15.02 4.73 -2.59
C GLY A 110 15.31 4.57 -1.10
N LEU A 111 15.70 3.35 -0.75
CA LEU A 111 16.10 2.97 0.60
C LEU A 111 17.47 2.28 0.52
N PRO A 112 18.44 2.63 1.38
CA PRO A 112 19.77 2.02 1.37
C PRO A 112 19.69 0.49 1.42
N GLY A 113 20.39 -0.18 0.49
CA GLY A 113 20.42 -1.65 0.41
C GLY A 113 19.14 -2.32 -0.11
N LEU A 114 18.11 -1.56 -0.51
CA LEU A 114 16.84 -2.12 -0.96
C LEU A 114 16.41 -1.58 -2.34
N GLY A 115 15.67 -0.48 -2.40
CA GLY A 115 15.25 0.15 -3.65
C GLY A 115 16.15 1.32 -4.04
N LYS A 116 16.40 1.49 -5.35
CA LYS A 116 17.14 2.63 -5.89
C LYS A 116 16.29 3.89 -5.97
N ASP A 117 16.96 5.05 -5.94
CA ASP A 117 16.38 6.36 -6.22
C ASP A 117 15.82 6.42 -7.64
N MET A 118 14.55 6.79 -7.77
CA MET A 118 13.88 6.96 -9.06
C MET A 118 13.90 8.40 -9.58
N THR A 119 14.11 9.38 -8.70
CA THR A 119 14.09 10.81 -9.02
C THR A 119 15.32 11.20 -9.86
N THR A 120 16.48 10.62 -9.54
CA THR A 120 17.76 10.89 -10.20
C THR A 120 18.24 9.80 -11.15
N SER A 121 17.51 8.68 -11.26
CA SER A 121 17.94 7.52 -12.06
C SER A 121 18.06 7.82 -13.55
N ARG A 122 19.27 7.58 -14.10
CA ARG A 122 19.53 7.63 -15.54
C ARG A 122 18.74 6.59 -16.31
N PHE A 123 18.57 5.38 -15.77
CA PHE A 123 17.78 4.31 -16.40
C PHE A 123 16.35 4.80 -16.66
N ILE A 124 15.71 5.37 -15.64
CA ILE A 124 14.38 5.93 -15.79
C ILE A 124 14.42 7.09 -16.79
N ALA A 125 15.44 7.95 -16.76
CA ALA A 125 15.57 9.07 -17.68
C ALA A 125 15.57 8.67 -19.16
N THR A 126 16.38 7.67 -19.52
CA THR A 126 16.71 7.36 -20.92
C THR A 126 15.87 6.23 -21.50
N THR A 127 15.34 5.34 -20.66
CA THR A 127 14.54 4.20 -21.13
C THR A 127 13.16 4.69 -21.57
N PRO A 128 12.62 4.28 -22.73
CA PRO A 128 11.26 4.66 -23.15
C PRO A 128 10.18 3.99 -22.29
N ASP A 129 8.98 4.57 -22.25
CA ASP A 129 7.92 4.17 -21.33
C ASP A 129 7.41 2.74 -21.56
N ASP A 130 7.40 2.26 -22.80
CA ASP A 130 7.02 0.90 -23.15
C ASP A 130 8.07 -0.12 -22.66
N GLU A 131 9.35 0.25 -22.67
CA GLU A 131 10.42 -0.57 -22.13
C GLU A 131 10.42 -0.57 -20.60
N LEU A 132 10.15 0.57 -19.97
CA LEU A 132 9.89 0.66 -18.53
C LEU A 132 8.70 -0.22 -18.11
N LEU A 133 7.63 -0.22 -18.90
CA LEU A 133 6.48 -1.10 -18.67
C LEU A 133 6.89 -2.58 -18.74
N ARG A 134 7.67 -2.98 -19.75
CA ARG A 134 8.20 -4.35 -19.87
C ARG A 134 9.10 -4.71 -18.68
N PHE A 135 9.96 -3.78 -18.28
CA PHE A 135 10.85 -3.94 -17.14
C PHE A 135 10.06 -4.16 -15.84
N ILE A 136 9.08 -3.30 -15.53
CA ILE A 136 8.26 -3.43 -14.32
C ILE A 136 7.45 -4.74 -14.35
N LYS A 137 6.93 -5.13 -15.51
CA LYS A 137 6.18 -6.40 -15.65
C LYS A 137 7.03 -7.63 -15.36
N ARG A 138 8.31 -7.61 -15.75
CA ARG A 138 9.25 -8.72 -15.53
C ARG A 138 9.88 -8.68 -14.14
N GLY A 139 10.15 -7.48 -13.63
CA GLY A 139 11.05 -7.30 -12.49
C GLY A 139 12.52 -7.52 -12.87
N ARG A 140 13.38 -7.61 -11.86
CA ARG A 140 14.81 -7.91 -11.98
C ARG A 140 15.19 -8.95 -10.94
N ASP A 141 15.81 -10.03 -11.41
CA ASP A 141 16.28 -11.12 -10.56
C ASP A 141 17.49 -10.68 -9.71
N PRO A 142 17.67 -11.21 -8.49
CA PRO A 142 18.88 -10.98 -7.70
C PRO A 142 20.17 -11.40 -8.40
N SER A 143 20.15 -12.39 -9.29
CA SER A 143 21.31 -12.85 -10.04
C SER A 143 21.58 -12.08 -11.34
N ASP A 144 20.75 -11.09 -11.69
CA ASP A 144 20.95 -10.29 -12.89
C ASP A 144 22.24 -9.45 -12.76
N PRO A 145 23.16 -9.46 -13.74
CA PRO A 145 24.40 -8.68 -13.69
C PRO A 145 24.19 -7.17 -13.48
N MET A 146 23.03 -6.64 -13.90
CA MET A 146 22.64 -5.24 -13.73
C MET A 146 21.90 -4.99 -12.40
N ASN A 147 21.78 -5.99 -11.53
CA ASN A 147 21.25 -5.84 -10.19
C ASN A 147 22.36 -5.41 -9.23
N THR A 148 22.40 -4.11 -8.94
CA THR A 148 23.40 -3.53 -8.04
C THR A 148 23.00 -3.57 -6.57
N THR A 149 21.77 -3.97 -6.23
CA THR A 149 21.33 -4.09 -4.83
C THR A 149 21.42 -5.53 -4.32
N GLY A 150 21.49 -6.52 -5.22
CA GLY A 150 21.41 -7.94 -4.88
C GLY A 150 20.02 -8.37 -4.38
N VAL A 151 19.04 -7.46 -4.37
CA VAL A 151 17.66 -7.72 -3.95
C VAL A 151 16.79 -7.92 -5.18
N ALA A 152 15.95 -8.96 -5.14
CA ALA A 152 14.96 -9.20 -6.18
C ALA A 152 13.98 -8.03 -6.29
N MET A 153 13.82 -7.47 -7.49
CA MET A 153 12.65 -6.66 -7.82
C MET A 153 11.60 -7.61 -8.42
N PRO A 154 10.54 -7.99 -7.69
CA PRO A 154 9.57 -8.95 -8.20
C PRO A 154 8.77 -8.38 -9.39
N PRO A 155 8.23 -9.25 -10.27
CA PRO A 155 7.30 -8.86 -11.31
C PRO A 155 6.17 -7.97 -10.75
N ARG A 156 5.96 -6.80 -11.36
CA ARG A 156 4.94 -5.80 -10.95
C ARG A 156 5.04 -5.38 -9.48
N GLY A 157 6.24 -5.39 -8.89
CA GLY A 157 6.42 -5.09 -7.47
C GLY A 157 5.72 -6.10 -6.54
N GLY A 158 5.46 -7.32 -7.02
CA GLY A 158 4.77 -8.35 -6.24
C GLY A 158 3.25 -8.23 -6.26
N ASN A 159 2.69 -7.27 -7.00
CA ASN A 159 1.25 -7.06 -7.08
C ASN A 159 0.68 -7.58 -8.42
N PRO A 160 0.05 -8.76 -8.46
CA PRO A 160 -0.50 -9.34 -9.68
C PRO A 160 -1.72 -8.57 -10.22
N THR A 161 -2.34 -7.69 -9.42
CA THR A 161 -3.52 -6.90 -9.82
C THR A 161 -3.18 -5.67 -10.69
N LEU A 162 -1.89 -5.36 -10.85
CA LEU A 162 -1.42 -4.26 -11.68
C LEU A 162 -1.40 -4.67 -13.16
N ASN A 163 -2.47 -4.29 -13.86
CA ASN A 163 -2.54 -4.41 -15.32
C ASN A 163 -1.74 -3.29 -16.02
N ASP A 164 -1.57 -3.42 -17.33
CA ASP A 164 -0.76 -2.48 -18.12
C ASP A 164 -1.27 -1.04 -18.05
N ALA A 165 -2.58 -0.82 -17.90
CA ALA A 165 -3.15 0.51 -17.75
C ALA A 165 -2.73 1.16 -16.42
N LYS A 166 -2.79 0.42 -15.31
CA LYS A 166 -2.33 0.88 -13.99
C LYS A 166 -0.82 1.14 -13.98
N LEU A 167 -0.03 0.25 -14.60
CA LEU A 167 1.42 0.42 -14.69
C LEU A 167 1.81 1.66 -15.50
N LYS A 168 1.09 1.99 -16.57
CA LYS A 168 1.31 3.24 -17.32
C LYS A 168 1.07 4.48 -16.47
N LYS A 169 0.07 4.47 -15.59
CA LYS A 169 -0.17 5.58 -14.64
C LYS A 169 0.96 5.73 -13.64
N ILE A 170 1.48 4.61 -13.11
CA ILE A 170 2.68 4.61 -12.25
C ILE A 170 3.88 5.19 -13.01
N ILE A 171 4.10 4.81 -14.27
CA ILE A 171 5.18 5.36 -15.10
C ILE A 171 4.98 6.87 -15.29
N ALA A 172 3.77 7.33 -15.58
CA ALA A 172 3.46 8.75 -15.70
C ALA A 172 3.81 9.52 -14.41
N PHE A 173 3.51 8.95 -13.24
CA PHE A 173 3.93 9.52 -11.95
C PHE A 173 5.45 9.55 -11.78
N ILE A 174 6.12 8.43 -12.05
CA ILE A 174 7.60 8.35 -11.99
C ILE A 174 8.24 9.40 -12.92
N ARG A 175 7.67 9.64 -14.09
CA ARG A 175 8.11 10.70 -15.02
C ARG A 175 7.87 12.10 -14.48
N ALA A 176 6.73 12.31 -13.82
CA ALA A 176 6.34 13.60 -13.28
C ALA A 176 7.23 14.03 -12.11
N ILE A 177 7.62 13.10 -11.22
CA ILE A 177 8.41 13.42 -10.02
C ILE A 177 9.89 13.71 -10.31
N ARG A 178 10.38 13.42 -11.52
CA ARG A 178 11.77 13.71 -11.87
C ARG A 178 11.93 15.22 -12.06
N PRO A 179 12.89 15.87 -11.37
CA PRO A 179 13.21 17.25 -11.65
C PRO A 179 13.65 17.38 -13.12
N TYR A 180 13.14 18.40 -13.81
CA TYR A 180 13.59 18.75 -15.15
C TYR A 180 15.05 19.18 -15.06
N THR A 181 15.98 18.28 -15.38
CA THR A 181 17.39 18.63 -15.51
C THR A 181 17.59 19.23 -16.90
N GLY A 182 17.46 20.55 -16.98
CA GLY A 182 18.04 21.34 -18.06
C GLY A 182 19.57 21.42 -18.00
N GLU A 183 20.22 20.76 -17.03
CA GLU A 183 21.66 20.80 -16.83
C GLU A 183 22.23 19.37 -16.74
N GLN A 184 22.75 18.89 -17.87
CA GLN A 184 23.86 17.93 -17.87
C GLN A 184 25.04 18.62 -18.53
N GLU A 185 25.75 19.48 -17.80
CA GLU A 185 27.17 19.75 -18.06
C GLU A 185 27.90 19.88 -16.72
N GLY A 186 28.88 19.00 -16.50
CA GLY A 186 29.88 19.13 -15.43
C GLY A 186 29.56 18.43 -14.11
N GLU A 187 29.86 17.13 -14.01
CA GLU A 187 30.73 16.64 -12.92
C GLU A 187 31.24 15.25 -13.32
N ALA A 188 32.38 15.25 -14.00
CA ALA A 188 33.32 14.15 -13.93
C ALA A 188 34.08 14.28 -12.62
N SER A 189 34.03 13.31 -11.72
CA SER A 189 35.11 13.09 -10.76
C SER A 189 34.91 11.80 -9.92
N HIS A 190 35.85 10.87 -10.17
CA HIS A 190 36.36 9.78 -9.31
C HIS A 190 35.57 8.48 -9.11
#